data_AF-A0A2N3E4K1-F1
#
_entry.id   AF-A0A2N3E4K1-F1
#
_cell.length_a   1.000
_cell.length_b   1.000
_cell.length_c   1.000
_cell.angle_alpha   90.00
_cell.angle_beta   90.00
_cell.angle_gamma   90.00
#
_symmetry.space_group_name_H-M   'P 1'
#
loop_
_entity.id
_entity.type
_entity.pdbx_description
1 polymer ?
#
loop_
_entity_poly.entity_id
_entity_poly.type
_entity_poly.pdbx_seq_one_letter_code
_entity_poly.pdbx_strand_id
1 'polypeptide(L)'
;PGGLLVEVMGSRSILAGPKGEPSIASFRAEALAHQPDISYAQVVLGFVREGQTSRWLNHEEISAAAIAQMEMPLPRRIAGTLEPWDARPR
;
A
#
# COMPACT_ATOMS: atom_id res chain seq x y z
N PRO A 1 -1.13 -16.40 -20.28
CA PRO A 1 -0.24 -15.75 -19.29
C PRO A 1 -1.06 -14.81 -18.41
N GLY A 2 -1.19 -15.11 -17.12
CA GLY A 2 -1.90 -14.23 -16.20
C GLY A 2 -1.21 -12.87 -16.06
N GLY A 3 -1.98 -11.80 -15.95
CA GLY A 3 -1.46 -10.45 -15.76
C GLY A 3 -1.11 -10.18 -14.30
N LEU A 4 -0.19 -9.24 -14.06
CA LEU A 4 0.06 -8.68 -12.73
C LEU A 4 -0.66 -7.34 -12.62
N LEU A 5 -1.58 -7.21 -11.66
CA LEU A 5 -2.19 -5.94 -11.29
C LEU A 5 -1.56 -5.46 -9.98
N VAL A 6 -0.75 -4.40 -10.07
CA VAL A 6 -0.22 -3.70 -8.90
C VAL A 6 -1.06 -2.47 -8.63
N GLU A 7 -1.68 -2.43 -7.46
CA GLU A 7 -2.46 -1.27 -7.02
C GLU A 7 -1.66 -0.44 -6.01
N VAL A 8 -1.46 0.84 -6.34
CA VAL A 8 -0.78 1.80 -5.47
C VAL A 8 -1.82 2.64 -4.73
N MET A 9 -1.77 2.63 -3.40
CA MET A 9 -2.79 3.26 -2.55
C MET A 9 -2.17 4.07 -1.43
N GLY A 10 -2.88 5.11 -0.98
CA GLY A 10 -2.53 5.81 0.25
C GLY A 10 -2.80 4.94 1.48
N SER A 11 -2.02 5.15 2.53
CA SER A 11 -2.09 4.46 3.84
C SER A 11 -3.45 4.52 4.54
N ARG A 12 -4.34 5.47 4.20
CA ARG A 12 -5.73 5.48 4.69
C ARG A 12 -6.54 4.25 4.23
N SER A 13 -6.17 3.66 3.09
CA SER A 13 -6.87 2.52 2.45
C SER A 13 -6.83 1.23 3.26
N ILE A 14 -5.85 1.09 4.17
CA ILE A 14 -5.66 -0.10 5.00
C ILE A 14 -6.35 0.01 6.38
N LEU A 15 -6.90 1.18 6.71
CA LEU A 15 -7.59 1.36 7.99
C LEU A 15 -8.99 0.73 7.91
N ALA A 16 -9.30 -0.10 8.90
CA ALA A 16 -10.63 -0.66 9.10
C ALA A 16 -11.66 0.44 9.42
N GLY A 17 -12.93 0.14 9.17
CA GLY A 17 -14.04 0.99 9.60
C GLY A 17 -14.15 1.02 11.14
N PRO A 18 -14.85 2.02 11.70
CA PRO A 18 -14.98 2.20 13.15
C PRO A 18 -15.69 1.03 13.85
N LYS A 19 -16.36 0.15 13.09
CA LYS A 19 -17.05 -1.05 13.57
C LYS A 19 -16.32 -2.35 13.23
N GLY A 20 -15.04 -2.28 12.89
CA GLY A 20 -14.24 -3.45 12.48
C GLY A 20 -14.51 -3.90 11.05
N GLU A 21 -15.13 -3.04 10.23
CA GLU A 21 -15.36 -3.32 8.82
C GLU A 21 -14.01 -3.44 8.09
N PRO A 22 -13.88 -4.39 7.14
CA PRO A 22 -12.63 -4.56 6.40
C PRO A 22 -12.26 -3.27 5.69
N SER A 23 -10.96 -2.99 5.66
CA SER A 23 -10.43 -1.85 4.92
C SER A 23 -10.71 -2.01 3.42
N ILE A 24 -10.74 -0.90 2.67
CA ILE A 24 -10.90 -0.96 1.20
C ILE A 24 -9.80 -1.83 0.58
N ALA A 25 -8.58 -1.76 1.09
CA ALA A 25 -7.47 -2.61 0.66
C ALA A 25 -7.77 -4.10 0.91
N SER A 26 -8.32 -4.45 2.08
CA SER A 26 -8.69 -5.84 2.39
C SER A 26 -9.80 -6.35 1.48
N PHE A 27 -10.85 -5.54 1.27
CA PHE A 27 -11.96 -5.89 0.40
C PHE A 27 -11.53 -6.12 -1.05
N ARG A 28 -10.66 -5.25 -1.60
CA ARG A 28 -10.12 -5.43 -2.95
C ARG A 28 -9.22 -6.66 -3.07
N ALA A 29 -8.39 -6.92 -2.06
CA ALA A 29 -7.54 -8.11 -2.05
C ALA A 29 -8.37 -9.40 -2.07
N GLU A 30 -9.45 -9.47 -1.30
CA GLU A 30 -10.36 -10.62 -1.29
C GLU A 30 -11.09 -10.77 -2.64
N ALA A 31 -11.62 -9.68 -3.20
CA ALA A 31 -12.32 -9.72 -4.47
C ALA A 31 -11.42 -10.19 -5.63
N LEU A 32 -10.15 -9.75 -5.63
CA LEU A 32 -9.20 -10.05 -6.70
C LEU A 32 -8.45 -11.38 -6.51
N ALA A 33 -8.40 -11.93 -5.28
CA ALA A 33 -7.83 -13.25 -5.03
C ALA A 33 -8.56 -14.38 -5.78
N HIS A 34 -9.82 -14.16 -6.17
CA HIS A 34 -10.63 -15.13 -6.90
C HIS A 34 -10.50 -15.03 -8.43
N GLN A 35 -9.67 -14.12 -8.95
CA GLN A 35 -9.50 -13.96 -10.39
C GLN A 35 -8.40 -14.90 -10.90
N PRO A 36 -8.72 -15.90 -11.75
CA PRO A 36 -7.79 -16.98 -12.12
C PRO A 36 -6.60 -16.49 -12.98
N ASP A 37 -6.76 -15.37 -13.68
CA ASP A 37 -5.76 -14.86 -14.63
C ASP A 37 -5.06 -13.57 -14.16
N ILE A 38 -5.27 -13.16 -12.90
CA ILE A 38 -4.68 -11.93 -12.36
C ILE A 38 -3.98 -12.24 -11.04
N SER A 39 -2.67 -12.02 -11.01
CA SER A 39 -1.95 -11.87 -9.75
C SER A 39 -2.16 -10.46 -9.24
N TYR A 40 -2.77 -10.32 -8.06
CA TYR A 40 -3.01 -9.02 -7.44
C TYR A 40 -1.99 -8.73 -6.35
N ALA A 41 -1.50 -7.50 -6.34
CA ALA A 41 -0.51 -7.01 -5.40
C ALA A 41 -0.81 -5.58 -4.97
N GLN A 42 -0.46 -5.25 -3.74
CA GLN A 42 -0.69 -3.93 -3.16
C GLN A 42 0.62 -3.21 -2.84
N VAL A 43 0.70 -1.93 -3.18
CA VAL A 43 1.71 -1.00 -2.67
C VAL A 43 1.00 0.05 -1.83
N VAL A 44 1.31 0.10 -0.54
CA VAL A 44 0.71 1.03 0.42
C VAL A 44 1.71 2.14 0.72
N LEU A 45 1.32 3.36 0.40
CA LEU A 45 2.12 4.58 0.59
C LEU A 45 1.89 5.18 1.98
N GLY A 46 2.92 5.14 2.80
CA GLY A 46 2.99 5.81 4.09
C GLY A 46 3.65 7.20 4.00
N PHE A 47 4.40 7.52 5.04
CA PHE A 47 5.20 8.73 5.14
C PHE A 47 6.59 8.38 5.70
N VAL A 48 7.55 9.29 5.54
CA VAL A 48 8.90 9.12 6.11
C VAL A 48 8.97 9.91 7.41
N ARG A 49 9.53 9.30 8.45
CA ARG A 49 9.85 9.98 9.72
C ARG A 49 11.30 10.44 9.69
N GLU A 50 11.51 11.73 9.89
CA GLU A 50 12.80 12.39 9.98
C GLU A 50 12.97 12.93 11.40
N GLY A 51 13.35 12.03 12.33
CA GLY A 51 13.46 12.36 13.75
C GLY A 51 12.11 12.75 14.36
N GLN A 52 11.93 14.05 14.63
CA GLN A 52 10.71 14.61 15.22
C GLN A 52 9.70 15.11 14.18
N THR A 53 10.08 15.17 12.91
CA THR A 53 9.20 15.59 11.82
C THR A 53 8.90 14.43 10.90
N SER A 54 7.91 14.62 10.03
CA SER A 54 7.58 13.68 8.97
C SER A 54 7.42 14.41 7.66
N ARG A 55 7.67 13.71 6.56
CA ARG A 55 7.39 14.19 5.21
C ARG A 55 6.69 13.13 4.37
N TRP A 56 6.01 13.56 3.33
CA TRP A 56 5.46 12.64 2.34
C TRP A 56 6.58 11.96 1.55
N LEU A 57 6.27 10.80 1.00
CA LEU A 57 7.14 10.13 0.04
C LEU A 57 7.30 11.00 -1.20
N ASN A 58 8.52 11.06 -1.74
CA ASN A 58 8.77 11.71 -3.02
C ASN A 58 8.48 10.76 -4.19
N HIS A 59 8.55 11.28 -5.42
CA HIS A 59 8.28 10.49 -6.62
C HIS A 59 9.23 9.30 -6.76
N GLU A 60 10.52 9.46 -6.44
CA GLU A 60 11.52 8.39 -6.54
C GLU A 60 11.21 7.26 -5.57
N GLU A 61 10.85 7.58 -4.33
CA GLU A 61 10.49 6.60 -3.30
C GLU A 61 9.22 5.80 -3.67
N ILE A 62 8.22 6.48 -4.26
CA ILE A 62 6.99 5.84 -4.73
C ILE A 62 7.29 4.92 -5.91
N SER A 63 8.01 5.42 -6.92
CA SER A 63 8.38 4.66 -8.11
C SER A 63 9.25 3.46 -7.77
N ALA A 64 10.23 3.62 -6.86
CA ALA A 64 11.08 2.53 -6.40
C ALA A 64 10.27 1.43 -5.72
N ALA A 65 9.28 1.78 -4.89
CA ALA A 65 8.39 0.80 -4.27
C ALA A 65 7.54 0.04 -5.30
N ALA A 66 7.02 0.74 -6.32
CA ALA A 66 6.26 0.12 -7.40
C ALA A 66 7.13 -0.82 -8.24
N ILE A 67 8.36 -0.41 -8.59
CA ILE A 67 9.32 -1.23 -9.34
C ILE A 67 9.70 -2.47 -8.54
N ALA A 68 10.08 -2.32 -7.27
CA ALA A 68 10.40 -3.45 -6.41
C ALA A 68 9.24 -4.44 -6.26
N GLN A 69 8.00 -3.96 -6.36
CA GLN A 69 6.81 -4.81 -6.34
C GLN A 69 6.62 -5.60 -7.65
N MET A 70 6.98 -5.02 -8.80
CA MET A 70 6.94 -5.71 -10.08
C MET A 70 8.06 -6.74 -10.21
N GLU A 71 9.26 -6.40 -9.74
CA GLU A 71 10.44 -7.29 -9.76
C GLU A 71 10.34 -8.42 -8.73
N MET A 72 9.83 -8.12 -7.53
CA MET A 72 9.64 -9.09 -6.45
C MET A 72 8.21 -8.94 -5.88
N PRO A 73 7.23 -9.63 -6.48
CA PRO A 73 5.84 -9.55 -6.07
C PRO A 73 5.62 -10.07 -4.65
N LEU A 74 5.12 -9.19 -3.78
CA LEU A 74 4.58 -9.50 -2.46
C LEU A 74 3.06 -9.27 -2.44
N PRO A 75 2.28 -9.97 -1.61
CA PRO A 75 0.85 -9.67 -1.46
C PRO A 75 0.61 -8.19 -1.09
N ARG A 76 1.50 -7.64 -0.26
CA ARG A 76 1.50 -6.23 0.13
C ARG A 76 2.92 -5.75 0.38
N ARG A 77 3.25 -4.60 -0.20
CA ARG A 77 4.47 -3.84 0.06
C ARG A 77 4.11 -2.50 0.65
N ILE A 78 4.90 -2.04 1.61
CA ILE A 78 4.72 -0.76 2.27
C ILE A 78 5.89 0.13 1.89
N ALA A 79 5.61 1.34 1.42
CA ALA A 79 6.60 2.39 1.21
C ALA A 79 6.54 3.36 2.39
N GLY A 80 7.65 3.54 3.11
CA GLY A 80 7.72 4.37 4.31
C GLY A 80 7.07 3.73 5.54
N THR A 81 6.51 4.56 6.40
CA THR A 81 5.92 4.18 7.70
C THR A 81 4.42 4.49 7.70
N LEU A 82 3.63 3.60 8.31
CA LEU A 82 2.18 3.76 8.44
C LEU A 82 1.78 4.24 9.84
N GLU A 83 2.60 3.94 10.84
CA GLU A 83 2.31 4.20 12.25
C GLU A 83 3.48 4.89 12.99
N PRO A 84 3.19 5.82 13.90
CA PRO A 84 1.86 6.22 14.35
C PRO A 84 1.15 7.14 13.34
N TRP A 85 -0.14 6.89 13.06
CA TRP A 85 -0.93 7.63 12.07
C TRP A 85 -0.96 9.14 12.31
N ASP A 86 -0.87 9.54 13.57
CA ASP A 86 -0.87 10.95 14.00
C ASP A 86 0.44 11.67 13.71
N ALA A 87 1.51 10.94 13.42
CA ALA A 87 2.79 11.53 13.01
C ALA A 87 2.85 11.83 11.51
N ARG A 88 1.81 11.54 10.72
CA ARG A 88 1.79 11.91 9.30
C ARG A 88 1.93 13.44 9.14
N PRO A 89 2.55 13.91 8.05
CA PRO A 89 2.63 15.34 7.76
C PRO A 89 1.22 15.95 7.71
N ARG A 90 1.08 17.18 8.22
CA ARG A 90 -0.16 17.96 8.14
C ARG A 90 -0.37 18.55 6.75
#